data_AF-A0A952EMZ9-F1
#
_entry.id   AF-A0A952EMZ9-F1
#
_cell.length_a   1.000
_cell.length_b   1.000
_cell.length_c   1.000
_cell.angle_alpha   90.00
_cell.angle_beta   90.00
_cell.angle_gamma   90.00
#
_symmetry.space_group_name_H-M   'P 1'
#
loop_
_entity.id
_entity.type
_entity.pdbx_description
1 polymer ?
#
loop_
_entity_poly.entity_id
_entity_poly.type
_entity_poly.pdbx_seq_one_letter_code
_entity_poly.pdbx_strand_id
1 'polypeptide(L)'
;MNTDQLNSLLQDSTLNKESRALLTQLHERISAKEFSDILDSQGNQYINFVQEGGGVWGTALVGYLYALETFGIRFLRIAGTSAGAINTILIAALGDRSRNKSTAIKNILFKWNFVEFMDGKPIVKKMIGKLLKNKSYVKRTLFAVAVLIFLILLFPFLNLFLKLSSWFYFIPFLILVTLALNVKYYYQLFRTNRIGLNPGNSFERKLKDTLDEFGIKTIEELNAVYNKKGPDLKLNYRRGNGAEYYNNALAHVEKIHLEKAGSIDENRYRTFLETMKSTELHKINPFALLRSDYTVITTDINSKIKVEFPKMADLYWTANDICNISPAKFVRASMSVPYFFEPLVQKINRSEAEIVNAWKFWLNADPKTVFDEAVFIDGGSISNFPIDIFHEPDIFYPRIPVFGVRLTDSSEQGSQNGLGSMRILKTPFSFLVNIIDTLKGYNDKTFLNKYTFYSKHSIQTVDCSPSNWLNFFMEDPEKIELFNKGFRAGLEFLDRFDWEKYKTERMLVALKERKILKDENEHTVG
;
A
#
# COMPACT_ATOMS: atom_id res chain seq x y z
N MET A 1 2.24 -22.40 16.46
CA MET A 1 1.05 -23.12 15.97
C MET A 1 1.09 -24.53 16.54
N ASN A 2 -0.01 -25.06 17.08
CA ASN A 2 -0.04 -26.44 17.58
C ASN A 2 -0.47 -27.44 16.47
N THR A 3 -0.31 -28.74 16.72
CA THR A 3 -0.61 -29.80 15.74
C THR A 3 -2.08 -29.81 15.29
N ASP A 4 -3.01 -29.47 16.18
CA ASP A 4 -4.44 -29.43 15.86
C ASP A 4 -4.78 -28.27 14.91
N GLN A 5 -4.19 -27.09 15.14
CA GLN A 5 -4.30 -25.93 14.23
C GLN A 5 -3.72 -26.26 12.86
N LEU A 6 -2.56 -26.95 12.80
CA LEU A 6 -1.97 -27.40 11.54
C LEU A 6 -2.94 -28.32 10.79
N ASN A 7 -3.49 -29.34 11.45
CA ASN A 7 -4.42 -30.29 10.83
C ASN A 7 -5.67 -29.60 10.29
N SER A 8 -6.22 -28.62 11.04
CA SER A 8 -7.35 -27.81 10.58
C SER A 8 -7.01 -26.99 9.33
N LEU A 9 -5.83 -26.36 9.29
CA LEU A 9 -5.39 -25.57 8.14
C LEU A 9 -5.10 -26.43 6.90
N LEU A 10 -4.55 -27.63 7.08
CA LEU A 10 -4.30 -28.57 5.98
C LEU A 10 -5.60 -29.05 5.30
N GLN A 11 -6.74 -28.96 6.00
CA GLN A 11 -8.07 -29.26 5.46
C GLN A 11 -8.70 -28.07 4.71
N ASP A 12 -8.11 -26.88 4.79
CA ASP A 12 -8.62 -25.68 4.11
C ASP A 12 -8.58 -25.87 2.58
N SER A 13 -9.77 -25.89 1.97
CA SER A 13 -9.93 -26.07 0.52
C SER A 13 -9.34 -24.93 -0.30
N THR A 14 -9.16 -23.74 0.30
CA THR A 14 -8.55 -22.59 -0.35
C THR A 14 -7.03 -22.72 -0.47
N LEU A 15 -6.38 -23.59 0.32
CA LEU A 15 -4.95 -23.85 0.23
C LEU A 15 -4.68 -24.92 -0.84
N ASN A 16 -3.86 -24.58 -1.83
CA ASN A 16 -3.42 -25.52 -2.86
C ASN A 16 -2.35 -26.50 -2.33
N LYS A 17 -2.00 -27.50 -3.14
CA LYS A 17 -1.03 -28.55 -2.76
C LYS A 17 0.34 -27.97 -2.38
N GLU A 18 0.81 -26.94 -3.09
CA GLU A 18 2.11 -26.29 -2.83
C GLU A 18 2.12 -25.57 -1.48
N SER A 19 1.08 -24.78 -1.20
CA SER A 19 0.91 -24.08 0.07
C SER A 19 0.84 -25.03 1.26
N ARG A 20 0.12 -26.15 1.14
CA ARG A 20 0.04 -27.17 2.19
C ARG A 20 1.38 -27.84 2.42
N ALA A 21 2.09 -28.21 1.34
CA ALA A 21 3.42 -28.82 1.45
C ALA A 21 4.42 -27.87 2.13
N LEU A 22 4.42 -26.59 1.75
CA LEU A 22 5.26 -25.57 2.35
C LEU A 22 4.90 -25.34 3.83
N LEU A 23 3.61 -25.28 4.16
CA LEU A 23 3.16 -25.15 5.55
C LEU A 23 3.67 -26.32 6.41
N THR A 24 3.49 -27.56 5.95
CA THR A 24 4.00 -28.76 6.65
C THR A 24 5.52 -28.71 6.81
N GLN A 25 6.25 -28.26 5.79
CA GLN A 25 7.71 -28.15 5.85
C GLN A 25 8.18 -27.10 6.87
N LEU A 26 7.49 -25.96 6.98
CA LEU A 26 7.97 -24.80 7.72
C LEU A 26 7.38 -24.66 9.12
N HIS A 27 6.28 -25.35 9.44
CA HIS A 27 5.50 -25.05 10.64
C HIS A 27 6.27 -25.16 11.97
N GLU A 28 7.11 -26.17 12.14
CA GLU A 28 7.91 -26.35 13.37
C GLU A 28 8.93 -25.23 13.51
N ARG A 29 9.66 -24.94 12.43
CA ARG A 29 10.68 -23.88 12.39
C ARG A 29 10.10 -22.52 12.68
N ILE A 30 8.96 -22.19 12.06
CA ILE A 30 8.28 -20.91 12.29
C ILE A 30 7.70 -20.85 13.70
N SER A 31 7.10 -21.93 14.20
CA SER A 31 6.46 -21.95 15.53
C SER A 31 7.46 -21.77 16.68
N ALA A 32 8.73 -22.14 16.48
CA ALA A 32 9.79 -21.96 17.47
C ALA A 32 10.35 -20.53 17.55
N LYS A 33 9.95 -19.63 16.64
CA LYS A 33 10.54 -18.29 16.52
C LYS A 33 9.86 -17.23 17.37
N GLU A 34 10.68 -16.27 17.77
CA GLU A 34 10.23 -14.97 18.28
C GLU A 34 10.17 -13.97 17.12
N PHE A 35 9.10 -13.17 17.10
CA PHE A 35 8.89 -12.11 16.12
C PHE A 35 8.83 -10.74 16.80
N SER A 36 8.43 -10.67 18.07
CA SER A 36 8.25 -9.41 18.80
C SER A 36 8.50 -9.59 20.30
N ASP A 37 8.86 -8.49 20.95
CA ASP A 37 8.91 -8.41 22.41
C ASP A 37 7.54 -8.10 23.03
N ILE A 38 6.53 -7.79 22.20
CA ILE A 38 5.19 -7.41 22.65
C ILE A 38 4.22 -8.56 22.44
N LEU A 39 3.59 -8.99 23.54
CA LEU A 39 2.72 -10.15 23.61
C LEU A 39 1.35 -9.80 24.19
N ASP A 40 0.31 -10.57 23.88
CA ASP A 40 -0.93 -10.56 24.70
C ASP A 40 -0.97 -11.74 25.67
N SER A 41 -2.07 -11.85 26.43
CA SER A 41 -2.29 -12.94 27.39
C SER A 41 -2.38 -14.32 26.75
N GLN A 42 -2.59 -14.42 25.44
CA GLN A 42 -2.63 -15.68 24.69
C GLN A 42 -1.28 -16.02 24.05
N GLY A 43 -0.26 -15.16 24.23
CA GLY A 43 1.06 -15.32 23.63
C GLY A 43 1.14 -14.90 22.16
N ASN A 44 0.12 -14.21 21.62
CA ASN A 44 0.21 -13.66 20.27
C ASN A 44 1.24 -12.52 20.24
N GLN A 45 1.99 -12.40 19.14
CA GLN A 45 3.10 -11.47 18.99
C GLN A 45 2.69 -10.27 18.13
N TYR A 46 2.94 -9.04 18.60
CA TYR A 46 2.43 -7.83 17.95
C TYR A 46 3.47 -7.12 17.09
N ILE A 47 3.08 -6.75 15.88
CA ILE A 47 3.93 -6.09 14.88
C ILE A 47 3.23 -4.86 14.28
N ASN A 48 3.97 -3.99 13.59
CA ASN A 48 3.42 -2.94 12.74
C ASN A 48 3.37 -3.42 11.29
N PHE A 49 2.26 -3.27 10.59
CA PHE A 49 2.03 -3.89 9.29
C PHE A 49 1.72 -2.87 8.20
N VAL A 50 2.48 -2.91 7.10
CA VAL A 50 2.28 -2.03 5.94
C VAL A 50 2.04 -2.84 4.67
N GLN A 51 1.12 -2.36 3.84
CA GLN A 51 0.65 -3.08 2.67
C GLN A 51 0.63 -2.19 1.44
N GLU A 52 1.24 -2.68 0.36
CA GLU A 52 1.30 -1.96 -0.92
C GLU A 52 -0.06 -1.93 -1.64
N GLY A 53 -0.30 -0.88 -2.41
CA GLY A 53 -1.42 -0.83 -3.35
C GLY A 53 -1.20 -1.70 -4.60
N GLY A 54 -2.25 -2.39 -5.05
CA GLY A 54 -2.17 -3.28 -6.22
C GLY A 54 -3.51 -3.70 -6.80
N GLY A 55 -4.57 -2.89 -6.67
CA GLY A 55 -5.91 -3.21 -7.19
C GLY A 55 -6.42 -4.60 -6.80
N VAL A 56 -6.73 -5.46 -7.78
CA VAL A 56 -7.26 -6.81 -7.50
C VAL A 56 -6.25 -7.76 -6.87
N TRP A 57 -4.95 -7.43 -6.90
CA TRP A 57 -3.92 -8.19 -6.18
C TRP A 57 -4.00 -8.03 -4.66
N GLY A 58 -4.93 -7.23 -4.14
CA GLY A 58 -5.30 -7.27 -2.71
C GLY A 58 -5.58 -8.69 -2.20
N THR A 59 -5.98 -9.60 -3.08
CA THR A 59 -6.12 -11.03 -2.79
C THR A 59 -4.83 -11.68 -2.27
N ALA A 60 -3.68 -11.33 -2.84
CA ALA A 60 -2.38 -11.80 -2.36
C ALA A 60 -2.03 -11.21 -0.99
N LEU A 61 -2.40 -9.95 -0.72
CA LEU A 61 -2.22 -9.33 0.60
C LEU A 61 -3.00 -10.08 1.69
N VAL A 62 -4.22 -10.53 1.39
CA VAL A 62 -5.04 -11.34 2.30
C VAL A 62 -4.41 -12.71 2.54
N GLY A 63 -3.80 -13.33 1.52
CA GLY A 63 -3.02 -14.56 1.68
C GLY A 63 -1.82 -14.39 2.62
N TYR A 64 -1.06 -13.30 2.45
CA TYR A 64 0.07 -12.97 3.31
C TYR A 64 -0.37 -12.73 4.75
N LEU A 65 -1.44 -11.94 4.94
CA LEU A 65 -2.09 -11.73 6.24
C LEU A 65 -2.51 -13.05 6.89
N TYR A 66 -3.09 -13.97 6.12
CA TYR A 66 -3.51 -15.29 6.60
C TYR A 66 -2.35 -16.11 7.14
N ALA A 67 -1.20 -16.09 6.46
CA ALA A 67 0.03 -16.73 6.93
C ALA A 67 0.53 -16.12 8.25
N LEU A 68 0.58 -14.78 8.36
CA LEU A 68 1.01 -14.12 9.59
C LEU A 68 0.14 -14.51 10.79
N GLU A 69 -1.17 -14.37 10.66
CA GLU A 69 -2.09 -14.62 11.76
C GLU A 69 -2.18 -16.10 12.17
N THR A 70 -1.91 -17.01 11.24
CA THR A 70 -1.79 -18.46 11.49
C THR A 70 -0.70 -18.75 12.53
N PHE A 71 0.39 -17.99 12.53
CA PHE A 71 1.50 -18.14 13.48
C PHE A 71 1.39 -17.20 14.69
N GLY A 72 0.18 -16.72 15.01
CA GLY A 72 -0.08 -15.93 16.20
C GLY A 72 0.44 -14.49 16.11
N ILE A 73 0.72 -13.97 14.91
CA ILE A 73 1.05 -12.56 14.74
C ILE A 73 -0.22 -11.72 14.75
N ARG A 74 -0.18 -10.56 15.42
CA ARG A 74 -1.25 -9.56 15.51
C ARG A 74 -0.68 -8.17 15.23
N PHE A 75 -1.57 -7.21 15.03
CA PHE A 75 -1.20 -5.92 14.48
C PHE A 75 -1.50 -4.78 15.45
N LEU A 76 -0.47 -4.01 15.80
CA LEU A 76 -0.59 -2.79 16.58
C LEU A 76 -0.93 -1.61 15.69
N ARG A 77 -0.01 -1.28 14.78
CA ARG A 77 -0.21 -0.21 13.81
C ARG A 77 -0.31 -0.80 12.42
N ILE A 78 -1.30 -0.36 11.65
CA ILE A 78 -1.56 -0.90 10.31
C ILE A 78 -1.68 0.21 9.29
N ALA A 79 -1.16 -0.02 8.09
CA ALA A 79 -1.31 0.94 7.02
C ALA A 79 -1.37 0.31 5.65
N GLY A 80 -2.05 1.01 4.74
CA GLY A 80 -2.09 0.60 3.36
C GLY A 80 -2.60 1.66 2.41
N THR A 81 -2.26 1.44 1.14
CA THR A 81 -2.68 2.25 0.02
C THR A 81 -3.57 1.40 -0.89
N SER A 82 -4.62 1.98 -1.47
CA SER A 82 -5.45 1.31 -2.49
C SER A 82 -6.01 -0.03 -1.96
N ALA A 83 -5.71 -1.15 -2.63
CA ALA A 83 -6.04 -2.49 -2.16
C ALA A 83 -5.56 -2.80 -0.72
N GLY A 84 -4.38 -2.30 -0.33
CA GLY A 84 -3.88 -2.40 1.04
C GLY A 84 -4.71 -1.60 2.04
N ALA A 85 -5.33 -0.48 1.63
CA ALA A 85 -6.23 0.30 2.47
C ALA A 85 -7.54 -0.45 2.78
N ILE A 86 -8.05 -1.23 1.82
CA ILE A 86 -9.20 -2.13 2.04
C ILE A 86 -8.87 -3.10 3.17
N ASN A 87 -7.76 -3.82 3.06
CA ASN A 87 -7.37 -4.79 4.07
C ASN A 87 -7.11 -4.12 5.42
N THR A 88 -6.45 -2.96 5.43
CA THR A 88 -6.19 -2.16 6.63
C THR A 88 -7.49 -1.83 7.38
N ILE A 89 -8.52 -1.34 6.70
CA ILE A 89 -9.79 -0.99 7.35
C ILE A 89 -10.57 -2.24 7.79
N LEU A 90 -10.52 -3.34 7.03
CA LEU A 90 -11.13 -4.61 7.46
C LEU A 90 -10.44 -5.19 8.71
N ILE A 91 -9.10 -5.14 8.79
CA ILE A 91 -8.34 -5.52 9.99
C ILE A 91 -8.75 -4.63 11.18
N ALA A 92 -8.90 -3.32 10.97
CA ALA A 92 -9.30 -2.40 12.03
C ALA A 92 -10.73 -2.67 12.54
N ALA A 93 -11.66 -3.00 11.64
CA ALA A 93 -13.08 -3.13 11.93
C ALA A 93 -13.48 -4.48 12.55
N LEU A 94 -12.72 -5.55 12.31
CA LEU A 94 -13.07 -6.92 12.73
C LEU A 94 -12.75 -7.20 14.22
N GLY A 95 -13.28 -6.37 15.11
CA GLY A 95 -13.25 -6.56 16.56
C GLY A 95 -11.88 -6.45 17.22
N ASP A 96 -11.75 -7.06 18.40
CA ASP A 96 -10.57 -6.95 19.26
C ASP A 96 -9.27 -7.38 18.56
N ARG A 97 -8.17 -6.65 18.78
CA ARG A 97 -6.87 -6.86 18.12
C ARG A 97 -6.23 -8.22 18.40
N SER A 98 -6.59 -8.90 19.50
CA SER A 98 -6.08 -10.24 19.82
C SER A 98 -6.67 -11.34 18.93
N ARG A 99 -7.81 -11.09 18.28
CA ARG A 99 -8.52 -12.08 17.46
C ARG A 99 -7.86 -12.26 16.10
N ASN A 100 -7.93 -13.48 15.57
CA ASN A 100 -7.63 -13.78 14.17
C ASN A 100 -8.70 -13.14 13.27
N LYS A 101 -8.27 -12.33 12.30
CA LYS A 101 -9.17 -11.57 11.40
C LYS A 101 -9.11 -12.10 9.98
N SER A 102 -7.99 -12.67 9.59
CA SER A 102 -7.65 -13.13 8.25
C SER A 102 -8.63 -14.15 7.71
N THR A 103 -9.18 -15.03 8.55
CA THR A 103 -10.21 -15.99 8.13
C THR A 103 -11.50 -15.28 7.68
N ALA A 104 -11.97 -14.29 8.44
CA ALA A 104 -13.14 -13.50 8.08
C ALA A 104 -12.88 -12.66 6.83
N ILE A 105 -11.72 -12.00 6.76
CA ILE A 105 -11.31 -11.19 5.60
C ILE A 105 -11.20 -12.04 4.33
N LYS A 106 -10.63 -13.23 4.43
CA LYS A 106 -10.59 -14.23 3.35
C LYS A 106 -12.01 -14.50 2.85
N ASN A 107 -12.95 -14.83 3.74
CA ASN A 107 -14.33 -15.14 3.35
C ASN A 107 -15.05 -13.96 2.68
N ILE A 108 -14.85 -12.73 3.19
CA ILE A 108 -15.37 -11.50 2.57
C ILE A 108 -14.83 -11.35 1.14
N LEU A 109 -13.51 -11.47 0.99
CA LEU A 109 -12.83 -11.32 -0.30
C LEU A 109 -13.34 -12.33 -1.34
N PHE A 110 -13.46 -13.61 -0.97
CA PHE A 110 -13.96 -14.64 -1.88
C PHE A 110 -15.44 -14.46 -2.22
N LYS A 111 -16.25 -13.93 -1.29
CA LYS A 111 -17.66 -13.57 -1.54
C LYS A 111 -17.81 -12.37 -2.48
N TRP A 112 -16.84 -11.46 -2.51
CA TRP A 112 -16.91 -10.28 -3.37
C TRP A 112 -16.66 -10.63 -4.84
N ASN A 113 -17.56 -10.17 -5.70
CA ASN A 113 -17.37 -10.15 -7.14
C ASN A 113 -16.79 -8.78 -7.55
N PHE A 114 -15.50 -8.75 -7.93
CA PHE A 114 -14.80 -7.50 -8.23
C PHE A 114 -15.40 -6.73 -9.43
N VAL A 115 -16.16 -7.41 -10.30
CA VAL A 115 -16.90 -6.76 -11.40
C VAL A 115 -17.97 -5.80 -10.86
N GLU A 116 -18.53 -6.08 -9.68
CA GLU A 116 -19.56 -5.24 -9.03
C GLU A 116 -19.00 -3.89 -8.57
N PHE A 117 -17.68 -3.79 -8.36
CA PHE A 117 -17.03 -2.54 -7.99
C PHE A 117 -17.02 -1.53 -9.14
N MET A 118 -17.07 -2.02 -10.38
CA MET A 118 -17.22 -1.19 -11.56
C MET A 118 -18.68 -0.78 -11.71
N ASP A 119 -18.96 0.51 -11.58
CA ASP A 119 -20.29 1.11 -11.74
C ASP A 119 -20.38 2.10 -12.90
N GLY A 120 -19.40 2.05 -13.81
CA GLY A 120 -19.42 2.77 -15.08
C GLY A 120 -20.54 2.32 -16.02
N LYS A 121 -20.83 3.15 -17.02
CA LYS A 121 -21.84 2.87 -18.06
C LYS A 121 -21.58 1.50 -18.75
N PRO A 122 -22.60 0.74 -19.17
CA PRO A 122 -22.40 -0.60 -19.76
C PRO A 122 -21.43 -0.65 -20.94
N ILE A 123 -21.42 0.41 -21.76
CA ILE A 123 -20.50 0.54 -22.90
C ILE A 123 -19.04 0.66 -22.46
N VAL A 124 -18.80 1.35 -21.34
CA VAL A 124 -17.49 1.52 -20.71
C VAL A 124 -17.01 0.19 -20.16
N LYS A 125 -17.88 -0.57 -19.46
CA LYS A 125 -17.55 -1.93 -18.98
C LYS A 125 -17.16 -2.87 -20.11
N LYS A 126 -17.89 -2.85 -21.24
CA LYS A 126 -17.54 -3.65 -22.44
C LYS A 126 -16.19 -3.23 -23.03
N MET A 127 -15.90 -1.93 -23.08
CA MET A 127 -14.63 -1.40 -23.58
C MET A 127 -13.45 -1.80 -22.66
N ILE A 128 -13.59 -1.58 -21.35
CA ILE A 128 -12.59 -1.97 -20.33
C ILE A 128 -12.35 -3.49 -20.41
N GLY A 129 -13.41 -4.30 -20.50
CA GLY A 129 -13.29 -5.75 -20.64
C GLY A 129 -12.49 -6.16 -21.88
N LYS A 130 -12.71 -5.51 -23.03
CA LYS A 130 -11.92 -5.76 -24.26
C LYS A 130 -10.46 -5.31 -24.11
N LEU A 131 -10.23 -4.16 -23.49
CA LEU A 131 -8.89 -3.60 -23.24
C LEU A 131 -8.06 -4.49 -22.31
N LEU A 132 -8.65 -4.94 -21.21
CA LEU A 132 -7.95 -5.73 -20.19
C LEU A 132 -7.74 -7.18 -20.62
N LYS A 133 -8.71 -7.80 -21.31
CA LYS A 133 -8.59 -9.20 -21.75
C LYS A 133 -7.65 -9.40 -22.94
N ASN A 134 -7.39 -8.37 -23.74
CA ASN A 134 -6.56 -8.50 -24.94
C ASN A 134 -5.50 -7.41 -25.02
N LYS A 135 -4.26 -7.75 -24.61
CA LYS A 135 -3.08 -6.85 -24.67
C LYS A 135 -2.81 -6.28 -26.08
N SER A 136 -3.31 -6.93 -27.13
CA SER A 136 -3.17 -6.48 -28.53
C SER A 136 -4.33 -5.62 -29.02
N TYR A 137 -5.41 -5.44 -28.24
CA TYR A 137 -6.58 -4.67 -28.65
C TYR A 137 -6.22 -3.20 -28.93
N VAL A 138 -5.45 -2.57 -28.05
CA VAL A 138 -4.98 -1.18 -28.25
C VAL A 138 -4.13 -1.08 -29.51
N LYS A 139 -3.18 -1.99 -29.72
CA LYS A 139 -2.32 -2.02 -30.90
C LYS A 139 -3.12 -2.20 -32.20
N ARG A 140 -4.10 -3.12 -32.21
CA ARG A 140 -4.98 -3.35 -33.37
C ARG A 140 -5.87 -2.15 -33.65
N THR A 141 -6.38 -1.49 -32.62
CA THR A 141 -7.22 -0.29 -32.76
C THR A 141 -6.39 0.87 -33.30
N LEU A 142 -5.20 1.12 -32.75
CA LEU A 142 -4.27 2.13 -33.26
C LEU A 142 -3.83 1.84 -34.69
N PHE A 143 -3.52 0.58 -35.02
CA PHE A 143 -3.19 0.17 -36.38
C PHE A 143 -4.36 0.39 -37.34
N ALA A 144 -5.58 0.03 -36.95
CA ALA A 144 -6.77 0.28 -37.76
C ALA A 144 -6.96 1.79 -38.02
N VAL A 145 -6.80 2.64 -37.00
CA VAL A 145 -6.84 4.10 -37.14
C VAL A 145 -5.71 4.62 -38.03
N ALA A 146 -4.50 4.10 -37.91
CA ALA A 146 -3.37 4.49 -38.76
C ALA A 146 -3.58 4.10 -40.23
N VAL A 147 -4.11 2.90 -40.50
CA VAL A 147 -4.50 2.47 -41.85
C VAL A 147 -5.59 3.37 -42.40
N LEU A 148 -6.58 3.73 -41.58
CA LEU A 148 -7.66 4.64 -41.95
C LEU A 148 -7.13 6.02 -42.35
N ILE A 149 -6.21 6.58 -41.56
CA ILE A 149 -5.55 7.87 -41.85
C ILE A 149 -4.69 7.75 -43.11
N PHE A 150 -3.93 6.66 -43.27
CA PHE A 150 -3.13 6.42 -44.45
C PHE A 150 -3.99 6.34 -45.72
N LEU A 151 -5.14 5.66 -45.67
CA LEU A 151 -6.08 5.61 -46.79
C LEU A 151 -6.63 6.99 -47.14
N ILE A 152 -6.91 7.84 -46.13
CA ILE A 152 -7.32 9.24 -46.35
C ILE A 152 -6.19 10.02 -47.05
N LEU A 153 -4.95 9.86 -46.62
CA LEU A 153 -3.78 10.57 -47.17
C LEU A 153 -3.35 10.06 -48.55
N LEU A 154 -3.58 8.77 -48.86
CA LEU A 154 -3.25 8.16 -50.14
C LEU A 154 -4.28 8.53 -51.23
N PHE A 155 -5.52 8.81 -50.83
CA PHE A 155 -6.62 9.08 -51.76
C PHE A 155 -6.34 10.21 -52.78
N PRO A 156 -5.77 11.38 -52.42
CA PRO A 156 -5.38 12.42 -53.37
C PRO A 156 -4.38 11.95 -54.43
N PHE A 157 -3.43 11.09 -54.05
CA PHE A 157 -2.42 10.54 -54.96
C PHE A 157 -3.01 9.52 -55.92
N LEU A 158 -3.87 8.61 -55.43
CA LEU A 158 -4.61 7.68 -56.27
C LEU A 158 -5.45 8.40 -57.33
N ASN A 159 -6.08 9.52 -56.95
CA ASN A 159 -6.87 10.29 -57.90
C ASN A 159 -6.04 10.92 -59.03
N LEU A 160 -4.77 11.27 -58.77
CA LEU A 160 -3.87 11.85 -59.76
C LEU A 160 -3.62 10.89 -60.95
N PHE A 161 -3.57 9.59 -60.69
CA PHE A 161 -3.33 8.56 -61.71
C PHE A 161 -4.61 7.98 -62.31
N LEU A 162 -5.66 7.81 -61.49
CA LEU A 162 -6.89 7.11 -61.89
C LEU A 162 -8.01 8.01 -62.41
N LYS A 163 -7.87 9.35 -62.31
CA LYS A 163 -8.90 10.34 -62.72
C LYS A 163 -10.30 9.98 -62.22
N LEU A 164 -10.40 9.65 -60.93
CA LEU A 164 -11.66 9.29 -60.29
C LEU A 164 -12.62 10.49 -60.26
N SER A 165 -13.92 10.18 -60.33
CA SER A 165 -14.99 11.19 -60.22
C SER A 165 -14.94 11.92 -58.88
N SER A 166 -15.37 13.18 -58.87
CA SER A 166 -15.43 14.04 -57.66
C SER A 166 -16.23 13.41 -56.51
N TRP A 167 -17.17 12.50 -56.81
CA TRP A 167 -17.94 11.77 -55.80
C TRP A 167 -17.09 10.90 -54.87
N PHE A 168 -15.92 10.43 -55.31
CA PHE A 168 -15.08 9.58 -54.47
C PHE A 168 -14.38 10.34 -53.33
N TYR A 169 -14.28 11.68 -53.41
CA TYR A 169 -13.76 12.53 -52.32
C TYR A 169 -14.65 12.51 -51.07
N PHE A 170 -15.92 12.11 -51.20
CA PHE A 170 -16.81 11.91 -50.04
C PHE A 170 -16.36 10.75 -49.16
N ILE A 171 -15.64 9.76 -49.69
CA ILE A 171 -15.21 8.58 -48.92
C ILE A 171 -14.20 8.97 -47.82
N PRO A 172 -13.02 9.57 -48.12
CA PRO A 172 -12.09 9.99 -47.08
C PRO A 172 -12.69 11.08 -46.17
N PHE A 173 -13.56 11.95 -46.70
CA PHE A 173 -14.27 12.94 -45.89
C PHE A 173 -15.22 12.29 -44.87
N LEU A 174 -16.04 11.32 -45.28
CA LEU A 174 -16.96 10.60 -44.39
C LEU A 174 -16.20 9.83 -43.30
N ILE A 175 -15.06 9.24 -43.66
CA ILE A 175 -14.17 8.56 -42.72
C ILE A 175 -13.60 9.56 -41.71
N LEU A 176 -13.13 10.72 -42.14
CA LEU A 176 -12.59 11.77 -41.26
C LEU A 176 -13.66 12.36 -40.34
N VAL A 177 -14.87 12.61 -40.86
CA VAL A 177 -16.04 13.03 -40.06
C VAL A 177 -16.39 11.97 -39.02
N THR A 178 -16.43 10.70 -39.40
CA THR A 178 -16.70 9.59 -38.47
C THR A 178 -15.64 9.49 -37.38
N LEU A 179 -14.35 9.66 -37.72
CA LEU A 179 -13.26 9.69 -36.76
C LEU A 179 -13.39 10.89 -35.81
N ALA A 180 -13.67 12.08 -36.32
CA ALA A 180 -13.86 13.29 -35.53
C ALA A 180 -15.07 13.16 -34.58
N LEU A 181 -16.17 12.58 -35.05
CA LEU A 181 -17.35 12.29 -34.22
C LEU A 181 -17.04 11.27 -33.12
N ASN A 182 -16.25 10.23 -33.41
CA ASN A 182 -15.80 9.27 -32.40
C ASN A 182 -14.88 9.92 -31.36
N VAL A 183 -13.90 10.72 -31.79
CA VAL A 183 -13.00 11.47 -30.87
C VAL A 183 -13.82 12.42 -30.00
N LYS A 184 -14.76 13.16 -30.59
CA LYS A 184 -15.68 14.04 -29.87
C LYS A 184 -16.55 13.26 -28.87
N TYR A 185 -17.06 12.10 -29.26
CA TYR A 185 -17.85 11.22 -28.39
C TYR A 185 -17.04 10.72 -27.20
N TYR A 186 -15.82 10.19 -27.41
CA TYR A 186 -14.95 9.76 -26.31
C TYR A 186 -14.52 10.94 -25.42
N TYR A 187 -14.18 12.09 -26.01
CA TYR A 187 -13.87 13.31 -25.25
C TYR A 187 -15.06 13.74 -24.37
N GLN A 188 -16.27 13.74 -24.93
CA GLN A 188 -17.49 14.03 -24.16
C GLN A 188 -17.74 12.98 -23.09
N LEU A 189 -17.50 11.69 -23.35
CA LEU A 189 -17.64 10.61 -22.37
C LEU A 189 -16.72 10.83 -21.17
N PHE A 190 -15.43 11.11 -21.40
CA PHE A 190 -14.47 11.43 -20.34
C PHE A 190 -14.82 12.73 -19.62
N ARG A 191 -15.24 13.78 -20.34
CA ARG A 191 -15.63 15.07 -19.73
C ARG A 191 -16.88 14.93 -18.85
N THR A 192 -17.86 14.13 -19.27
CA THR A 192 -19.12 13.95 -18.54
C THR A 192 -18.92 13.09 -17.29
N ASN A 193 -18.02 12.12 -17.33
CA ASN A 193 -17.72 11.22 -16.21
C ASN A 193 -16.50 11.70 -15.38
N ARG A 194 -16.21 13.00 -15.32
CA ARG A 194 -15.10 13.57 -14.51
C ARG A 194 -13.76 12.83 -14.68
N ILE A 195 -13.40 12.46 -15.92
CA ILE A 195 -12.16 11.77 -16.31
C ILE A 195 -12.11 10.27 -15.89
N GLY A 196 -12.89 9.83 -14.91
CA GLY A 196 -12.99 8.44 -14.48
C GLY A 196 -13.99 7.62 -15.30
N LEU A 197 -13.72 6.33 -15.46
CA LEU A 197 -14.64 5.42 -16.16
C LEU A 197 -15.73 4.84 -15.24
N ASN A 198 -15.46 4.79 -13.93
CA ASN A 198 -16.35 4.25 -12.91
C ASN A 198 -16.51 5.27 -11.77
N PRO A 199 -17.74 5.69 -11.41
CA PRO A 199 -17.98 6.57 -10.26
C PRO A 199 -17.46 6.05 -8.92
N GLY A 200 -17.34 4.74 -8.73
CA GLY A 200 -16.84 4.09 -7.50
C GLY A 200 -17.83 4.06 -6.33
N ASN A 201 -19.08 4.45 -6.54
CA ASN A 201 -20.14 4.46 -5.53
C ASN A 201 -20.55 3.03 -5.13
N SER A 202 -20.55 2.09 -6.09
CA SER A 202 -20.86 0.68 -5.78
C SER A 202 -19.80 0.06 -4.89
N PHE A 203 -18.52 0.38 -5.11
CA PHE A 203 -17.43 -0.04 -4.25
C PHE A 203 -17.58 0.53 -2.84
N GLU A 204 -17.76 1.85 -2.71
CA GLU A 204 -17.93 2.52 -1.41
C GLU A 204 -19.12 1.92 -0.64
N ARG A 205 -20.27 1.72 -1.31
CA ARG A 205 -21.46 1.11 -0.70
C ARG A 205 -21.18 -0.31 -0.22
N LYS A 206 -20.56 -1.15 -1.05
CA LYS A 206 -20.25 -2.54 -0.68
C LYS A 206 -19.34 -2.62 0.55
N LEU A 207 -18.32 -1.77 0.61
CA LEU A 207 -17.43 -1.69 1.75
C LEU A 207 -18.18 -1.16 2.99
N LYS A 208 -18.99 -0.11 2.83
CA LYS A 208 -19.83 0.41 3.91
C LYS A 208 -20.76 -0.68 4.47
N ASP A 209 -21.50 -1.38 3.63
CA ASP A 209 -22.41 -2.46 4.04
C ASP A 209 -21.63 -3.56 4.80
N THR A 210 -20.42 -3.88 4.35
CA THR A 210 -19.55 -4.87 5.02
C THR A 210 -19.07 -4.38 6.40
N LEU A 211 -18.77 -3.09 6.55
CA LEU A 211 -18.38 -2.51 7.84
C LEU A 211 -19.58 -2.39 8.79
N ASP A 212 -20.75 -2.06 8.25
CA ASP A 212 -22.02 -2.02 8.98
C ASP A 212 -22.37 -3.42 9.53
N GLU A 213 -22.09 -4.50 8.81
CA GLU A 213 -22.21 -5.89 9.30
C GLU A 213 -21.34 -6.16 10.55
N PHE A 214 -20.24 -5.43 10.74
CA PHE A 214 -19.39 -5.51 11.94
C PHE A 214 -19.75 -4.49 13.02
N GLY A 215 -20.81 -3.70 12.82
CA GLY A 215 -21.22 -2.63 13.72
C GLY A 215 -20.36 -1.38 13.62
N ILE A 216 -19.62 -1.20 12.52
CA ILE A 216 -18.76 -0.04 12.28
C ILE A 216 -19.36 0.83 11.17
N LYS A 217 -20.17 1.81 11.56
CA LYS A 217 -20.79 2.77 10.63
C LYS A 217 -19.96 4.04 10.49
N THR A 218 -19.20 4.37 11.53
CA THR A 218 -18.50 5.65 11.68
C THR A 218 -17.02 5.52 12.04
N ILE A 219 -16.24 6.58 11.81
CA ILE A 219 -14.84 6.68 12.27
C ILE A 219 -14.75 6.63 13.79
N GLU A 220 -15.72 7.21 14.52
CA GLU A 220 -15.73 7.16 15.97
C GLU A 220 -15.82 5.72 16.49
N GLU A 221 -16.75 4.93 15.95
CA GLU A 221 -16.89 3.50 16.30
C GLU A 221 -15.63 2.71 15.94
N LEU A 222 -15.03 2.96 14.77
CA LEU A 222 -13.79 2.31 14.35
C LEU A 222 -12.63 2.65 15.30
N ASN A 223 -12.49 3.92 15.68
CA ASN A 223 -11.48 4.38 16.62
C ASN A 223 -11.70 3.78 18.02
N ALA A 224 -12.95 3.70 18.46
CA ALA A 224 -13.31 3.09 19.74
C ALA A 224 -12.94 1.60 19.79
N VAL A 225 -12.96 0.89 18.66
CA VAL A 225 -12.51 -0.51 18.58
C VAL A 225 -10.99 -0.60 18.47
N TYR A 226 -10.40 0.06 17.47
CA TYR A 226 -9.02 -0.19 17.09
C TYR A 226 -8.00 0.71 17.78
N ASN A 227 -8.28 1.99 17.98
CA ASN A 227 -7.31 2.97 18.49
C ASN A 227 -7.27 2.95 20.01
N LYS A 228 -6.37 2.13 20.57
CA LYS A 228 -6.13 2.00 22.00
C LYS A 228 -4.71 2.44 22.31
N LYS A 229 -4.48 2.88 23.55
CA LYS A 229 -3.17 3.37 24.00
C LYS A 229 -2.86 2.80 25.36
N GLY A 230 -1.57 2.61 25.63
CA GLY A 230 -1.08 2.17 26.92
C GLY A 230 -1.84 0.96 27.49
N PRO A 231 -2.29 0.98 28.76
CA PRO A 231 -2.90 -0.18 29.43
C PRO A 231 -4.10 -0.80 28.70
N ASP A 232 -4.86 0.01 27.96
CA ASP A 232 -6.03 -0.46 27.20
C ASP A 232 -5.66 -1.40 26.04
N LEU A 233 -4.38 -1.48 25.69
CA LEU A 233 -3.88 -2.44 24.72
C LEU A 233 -3.89 -3.88 25.25
N LYS A 234 -3.88 -4.07 26.59
CA LYS A 234 -3.80 -5.39 27.25
C LYS A 234 -2.61 -6.23 26.79
N LEU A 235 -1.45 -5.59 26.70
CA LEU A 235 -0.21 -6.20 26.23
C LEU A 235 0.80 -6.37 27.36
N ASN A 236 1.65 -7.38 27.20
CA ASN A 236 2.74 -7.78 28.07
C ASN A 236 4.06 -7.67 27.30
N TYR A 237 5.16 -7.64 28.06
CA TYR A 237 6.51 -7.54 27.52
C TYR A 237 7.29 -8.81 27.78
N ARG A 238 7.79 -9.45 26.72
CA ARG A 238 8.55 -10.70 26.77
C ARG A 238 9.74 -10.64 27.73
N ARG A 239 10.42 -9.49 27.80
CA ARG A 239 11.65 -9.29 28.60
C ARG A 239 11.51 -8.13 29.60
N GLY A 240 10.30 -7.91 30.12
CA GLY A 240 10.02 -6.83 31.06
C GLY A 240 9.98 -5.44 30.41
N ASN A 241 9.57 -4.44 31.19
CA ASN A 241 9.39 -3.06 30.74
C ASN A 241 10.12 -2.02 31.61
N GLY A 242 10.79 -2.46 32.68
CA GLY A 242 11.53 -1.60 33.59
C GLY A 242 13.02 -1.66 33.33
N ALA A 243 13.80 -1.88 34.38
CA ALA A 243 15.26 -1.98 34.30
C ALA A 243 15.72 -3.10 33.34
N GLU A 244 14.91 -4.15 33.15
CA GLU A 244 15.24 -5.26 32.25
C GLU A 244 15.37 -4.81 30.79
N TYR A 245 14.44 -3.97 30.32
CA TYR A 245 14.50 -3.40 28.97
C TYR A 245 15.80 -2.60 28.78
N TYR A 246 16.08 -1.74 29.76
CA TYR A 246 17.24 -0.87 29.73
C TYR A 246 18.56 -1.66 29.73
N ASN A 247 18.68 -2.66 30.61
CA ASN A 247 19.84 -3.53 30.70
C ASN A 247 20.06 -4.31 29.39
N ASN A 248 18.97 -4.82 28.78
CA ASN A 248 19.04 -5.50 27.49
C ASN A 248 19.49 -4.56 26.37
N ALA A 249 18.96 -3.33 26.33
CA ALA A 249 19.37 -2.34 25.35
C ALA A 249 20.86 -1.99 25.49
N LEU A 250 21.35 -1.74 26.71
CA LEU A 250 22.77 -1.52 26.98
C LEU A 250 23.65 -2.68 26.55
N ALA A 251 23.27 -3.92 26.89
CA ALA A 251 24.04 -5.10 26.52
C ALA A 251 24.17 -5.24 25.00
N HIS A 252 23.13 -4.89 24.23
CA HIS A 252 23.20 -4.89 22.77
C HIS A 252 24.10 -3.76 22.23
N VAL A 253 24.08 -2.58 22.85
CA VAL A 253 24.99 -1.48 22.49
C VAL A 253 26.44 -1.90 22.66
N GLU A 254 26.76 -2.47 23.82
CA GLU A 254 28.10 -2.94 24.15
C GLU A 254 28.54 -4.06 23.21
N LYS A 255 27.63 -4.99 22.88
CA LYS A 255 27.89 -6.04 21.88
C LYS A 255 28.19 -5.47 20.49
N ILE A 256 27.37 -4.54 20.00
CA ILE A 256 27.61 -3.87 18.71
C ILE A 256 28.95 -3.14 18.72
N HIS A 257 29.28 -2.48 19.82
CA HIS A 257 30.55 -1.80 19.98
C HIS A 257 31.75 -2.74 19.86
N LEU A 258 31.69 -3.90 20.51
CA LEU A 258 32.74 -4.93 20.39
C LEU A 258 32.85 -5.48 18.96
N GLU A 259 31.71 -5.77 18.32
CA GLU A 259 31.66 -6.33 16.96
C GLU A 259 32.09 -5.32 15.88
N LYS A 260 31.94 -4.01 16.13
CA LYS A 260 32.18 -2.93 15.15
C LYS A 260 33.21 -1.91 15.61
N ALA A 261 34.09 -2.25 16.55
CA ALA A 261 35.06 -1.32 17.15
C ALA A 261 35.88 -0.52 16.12
N GLY A 262 36.29 -1.16 15.01
CA GLY A 262 37.05 -0.49 13.94
C GLY A 262 36.28 0.59 13.16
N SER A 263 34.94 0.56 13.20
CA SER A 263 34.05 1.42 12.42
C SER A 263 33.25 2.39 13.29
N ILE A 264 33.57 2.51 14.58
CA ILE A 264 32.87 3.41 15.52
C ILE A 264 33.71 4.66 15.81
N ASP A 265 33.06 5.81 15.94
CA ASP A 265 33.63 7.02 16.53
C ASP A 265 33.54 6.92 18.06
N GLU A 266 34.69 6.69 18.69
CA GLU A 266 34.80 6.48 20.14
C GLU A 266 34.32 7.66 20.98
N ASN A 267 34.55 8.90 20.53
CA ASN A 267 34.15 10.08 21.30
C ASN A 267 32.63 10.23 21.30
N ARG A 268 32.01 10.05 20.13
CA ARG A 268 30.54 10.07 20.00
C ARG A 268 29.89 8.89 20.69
N TYR A 269 30.49 7.71 20.60
CA TYR A 269 30.02 6.52 21.29
C TYR A 269 30.03 6.69 22.81
N ARG A 270 31.13 7.20 23.38
CA ARG A 270 31.21 7.48 24.83
C ARG A 270 30.16 8.49 25.28
N THR A 271 30.03 9.61 24.55
CA THR A 271 29.01 10.63 24.85
C THR A 271 27.60 10.03 24.80
N PHE A 272 27.32 9.19 23.79
CA PHE A 272 26.06 8.49 23.66
C PHE A 272 25.79 7.52 24.82
N LEU A 273 26.79 6.72 25.20
CA LEU A 273 26.69 5.76 26.30
C LEU A 273 26.48 6.47 27.64
N GLU A 274 27.17 7.58 27.89
CA GLU A 274 26.97 8.42 29.07
C GLU A 274 25.57 9.04 29.10
N THR A 275 25.07 9.52 27.96
CA THR A 275 23.69 10.02 27.83
C THR A 275 22.67 8.93 28.12
N MET A 276 22.88 7.73 27.59
CA MET A 276 22.02 6.57 27.88
C MET A 276 22.00 6.21 29.38
N LYS A 277 23.17 6.27 30.05
CA LYS A 277 23.32 5.97 31.48
C LYS A 277 22.72 7.02 32.40
N SER A 278 22.81 8.29 32.02
CA SER A 278 22.37 9.43 32.83
C SER A 278 20.90 9.82 32.63
N THR A 279 20.32 9.57 31.45
CA THR A 279 18.96 10.04 31.14
C THR A 279 17.89 9.01 31.54
N GLU A 280 16.99 9.39 32.45
CA GLU A 280 15.81 8.58 32.83
C GLU A 280 14.88 8.24 31.64
N LEU A 281 14.93 9.05 30.57
CA LEU A 281 14.20 8.84 29.31
C LEU A 281 14.45 7.46 28.69
N HIS A 282 15.65 6.89 28.85
CA HIS A 282 15.99 5.57 28.31
C HIS A 282 15.64 4.42 29.26
N LYS A 283 15.46 4.72 30.56
CA LYS A 283 15.04 3.76 31.59
C LYS A 283 13.51 3.60 31.61
N ILE A 284 12.79 4.65 31.25
CA ILE A 284 11.33 4.66 31.12
C ILE A 284 11.01 4.48 29.65
N ASN A 285 10.89 3.25 29.16
CA ASN A 285 10.24 3.05 27.87
C ASN A 285 8.73 3.18 28.10
N PRO A 286 8.10 4.32 27.79
CA PRO A 286 6.81 4.62 28.38
C PRO A 286 5.78 3.68 27.78
N PHE A 287 5.11 2.95 28.66
CA PHE A 287 3.83 2.30 28.40
C PHE A 287 2.88 3.27 27.64
N ALA A 288 3.02 4.58 27.88
CA ALA A 288 2.26 5.66 27.25
C ALA A 288 2.50 5.87 25.74
N LEU A 289 3.65 5.46 25.17
CA LEU A 289 3.92 5.63 23.74
C LEU A 289 3.32 4.53 22.86
N LEU A 290 3.05 3.36 23.45
CA LEU A 290 2.39 2.28 22.73
C LEU A 290 0.96 2.69 22.39
N ARG A 291 0.66 2.60 21.10
CA ARG A 291 -0.66 2.84 20.55
C ARG A 291 -0.92 1.89 19.40
N SER A 292 -2.19 1.58 19.21
CA SER A 292 -2.68 1.05 17.96
C SER A 292 -3.30 2.17 17.14
N ASP A 293 -3.00 2.18 15.85
CA ASP A 293 -3.56 3.11 14.88
C ASP A 293 -3.65 2.46 13.50
N TYR A 294 -4.56 2.96 12.67
CA TYR A 294 -4.67 2.57 11.28
C TYR A 294 -4.44 3.79 10.40
N THR A 295 -3.80 3.59 9.25
CA THR A 295 -3.51 4.68 8.30
C THR A 295 -3.89 4.26 6.88
N VAL A 296 -4.72 5.09 6.23
CA VAL A 296 -5.08 4.95 4.82
C VAL A 296 -4.45 6.09 4.04
N ILE A 297 -3.73 5.76 2.96
CA ILE A 297 -3.04 6.76 2.14
C ILE A 297 -3.85 7.13 0.91
N THR A 298 -3.99 8.42 0.66
CA THR A 298 -4.50 8.95 -0.61
C THR A 298 -3.63 10.13 -1.05
N THR A 299 -3.90 10.66 -2.24
CA THR A 299 -3.24 11.85 -2.77
C THR A 299 -4.30 12.89 -3.09
N ASP A 300 -4.15 14.09 -2.53
CA ASP A 300 -4.96 15.24 -2.93
C ASP A 300 -4.19 16.01 -4.00
N ILE A 301 -4.68 15.97 -5.24
CA ILE A 301 -4.02 16.66 -6.36
C ILE A 301 -4.30 18.16 -6.41
N ASN A 302 -5.32 18.63 -5.69
CA ASN A 302 -5.60 20.06 -5.64
C ASN A 302 -4.57 20.78 -4.76
N SER A 303 -4.31 20.23 -3.56
CA SER A 303 -3.27 20.71 -2.65
C SER A 303 -1.88 20.13 -2.93
N LYS A 304 -1.79 19.08 -3.76
CA LYS A 304 -0.56 18.39 -4.20
C LYS A 304 0.21 17.72 -3.05
N ILE A 305 -0.51 17.04 -2.16
CA ILE A 305 0.07 16.39 -0.97
C ILE A 305 -0.28 14.90 -0.85
N LYS A 306 0.60 14.17 -0.15
CA LYS A 306 0.27 12.86 0.45
C LYS A 306 -0.66 13.10 1.63
N VAL A 307 -1.76 12.35 1.69
CA VAL A 307 -2.75 12.47 2.77
C VAL A 307 -2.79 11.16 3.56
N GLU A 308 -2.68 11.28 4.88
CA GLU A 308 -2.71 10.16 5.84
C GLU A 308 -4.03 10.19 6.63
N PHE A 309 -5.03 9.40 6.24
CA PHE A 309 -6.29 9.30 7.00
C PHE A 309 -6.21 8.27 8.13
N PRO A 310 -6.81 8.53 9.31
CA PRO A 310 -7.59 9.72 9.69
C PRO A 310 -6.77 10.92 10.17
N LYS A 311 -5.45 10.79 10.33
CA LYS A 311 -4.55 11.78 10.96
C LYS A 311 -4.64 13.18 10.35
N MET A 312 -4.84 13.28 9.03
CA MET A 312 -4.97 14.54 8.28
C MET A 312 -6.42 14.81 7.81
N ALA A 313 -7.42 14.17 8.43
CA ALA A 313 -8.82 14.36 8.06
C ALA A 313 -9.35 15.76 8.42
N ASP A 314 -8.74 16.41 9.41
CA ASP A 314 -9.01 17.78 9.87
C ASP A 314 -8.74 18.85 8.80
N LEU A 315 -7.97 18.52 7.75
CA LEU A 315 -7.84 19.35 6.55
C LEU A 315 -9.16 19.47 5.76
N TYR A 316 -10.09 18.53 5.90
CA TYR A 316 -11.23 18.41 4.98
C TYR A 316 -12.58 18.39 5.68
N TRP A 317 -12.60 18.05 6.97
CA TRP A 317 -13.80 17.88 7.78
C TRP A 317 -13.55 18.44 9.18
N THR A 318 -14.60 18.96 9.83
CA THR A 318 -14.54 19.33 11.25
C THR A 318 -14.44 18.09 12.13
N ALA A 319 -13.99 18.21 13.38
CA ALA A 319 -13.97 17.07 14.31
C ALA A 319 -15.34 16.37 14.44
N ASN A 320 -16.42 17.15 14.47
CA ASN A 320 -17.78 16.61 14.54
C ASN A 320 -18.18 15.85 13.26
N ASP A 321 -17.79 16.36 12.09
CA ASP A 321 -18.04 15.66 10.83
C ASP A 321 -17.25 14.35 10.75
N ILE A 322 -15.97 14.37 11.16
CA ILE A 322 -15.09 13.19 11.14
C ILE A 322 -15.70 12.04 11.93
N CYS A 323 -16.22 12.32 13.14
CA CYS A 323 -16.83 11.30 13.99
C CYS A 323 -18.02 10.59 13.32
N ASN A 324 -18.72 11.24 12.37
CA ASN A 324 -19.92 10.71 11.72
C ASN A 324 -19.68 10.11 10.33
N ILE A 325 -18.47 10.23 9.78
CA ILE A 325 -18.14 9.72 8.45
C ILE A 325 -17.92 8.21 8.49
N SER A 326 -18.35 7.50 7.44
CA SER A 326 -18.01 6.08 7.29
C SER A 326 -16.54 5.87 6.93
N PRO A 327 -15.83 4.91 7.54
CA PRO A 327 -14.46 4.55 7.15
C PRO A 327 -14.32 4.17 5.67
N ALA A 328 -15.40 3.68 5.05
CA ALA A 328 -15.45 3.36 3.63
C ALA A 328 -15.08 4.57 2.75
N LYS A 329 -15.36 5.80 3.21
CA LYS A 329 -15.05 7.04 2.48
C LYS A 329 -13.55 7.28 2.34
N PHE A 330 -12.76 6.97 3.37
CA PHE A 330 -11.30 7.06 3.32
C PHE A 330 -10.70 6.04 2.35
N VAL A 331 -11.23 4.81 2.36
CA VAL A 331 -10.82 3.78 1.41
C VAL A 331 -11.24 4.14 -0.02
N ARG A 332 -12.44 4.71 -0.21
CA ARG A 332 -12.91 5.21 -1.51
C ARG A 332 -11.98 6.30 -2.06
N ALA A 333 -11.50 7.21 -1.21
CA ALA A 333 -10.48 8.19 -1.60
C ALA A 333 -9.20 7.50 -2.08
N SER A 334 -8.68 6.58 -1.26
CA SER A 334 -7.48 5.78 -1.55
C SER A 334 -7.60 4.88 -2.78
N MET A 335 -8.81 4.50 -3.17
CA MET A 335 -9.11 3.64 -4.32
C MET A 335 -9.50 4.39 -5.60
N SER A 336 -9.35 5.72 -5.63
CA SER A 336 -9.63 6.58 -6.79
C SER A 336 -8.55 6.45 -7.89
N VAL A 337 -8.35 5.24 -8.42
CA VAL A 337 -7.31 4.95 -9.43
C VAL A 337 -7.53 5.82 -10.67
N PRO A 338 -6.55 6.69 -11.04
CA PRO A 338 -6.71 7.62 -12.15
C PRO A 338 -7.17 6.94 -13.44
N TYR A 339 -8.10 7.59 -14.15
CA TYR A 339 -8.76 7.11 -15.37
C TYR A 339 -9.62 5.84 -15.22
N PHE A 340 -9.45 5.04 -14.17
CA PHE A 340 -10.30 3.87 -13.92
C PHE A 340 -11.49 4.23 -13.03
N PHE A 341 -11.25 4.89 -11.90
CA PHE A 341 -12.28 5.45 -11.01
C PHE A 341 -12.31 6.97 -11.12
N GLU A 342 -13.48 7.57 -10.88
CA GLU A 342 -13.60 9.02 -10.72
C GLU A 342 -12.82 9.48 -9.47
N PRO A 343 -12.10 10.62 -9.53
CA PRO A 343 -11.55 11.24 -8.34
C PRO A 343 -12.65 11.53 -7.32
N LEU A 344 -12.38 11.25 -6.04
CA LEU A 344 -13.31 11.63 -4.98
C LEU A 344 -13.15 13.13 -4.69
N VAL A 345 -14.16 13.92 -5.02
CA VAL A 345 -14.19 15.35 -4.73
C VAL A 345 -14.84 15.59 -3.38
N GLN A 346 -14.13 16.23 -2.46
CA GLN A 346 -14.64 16.61 -1.14
C GLN A 346 -14.70 18.13 -1.02
N LYS A 347 -15.88 18.68 -0.75
CA LYS A 347 -16.03 20.12 -0.45
C LYS A 347 -15.45 20.46 0.92
N ILE A 348 -14.78 21.59 1.03
CA ILE A 348 -14.14 22.07 2.26
C ILE A 348 -14.89 23.33 2.71
N ASN A 349 -15.38 23.34 3.95
CA ASN A 349 -16.05 24.52 4.49
C ASN A 349 -15.02 25.48 5.10
N ARG A 350 -14.48 26.40 4.29
CA ARG A 350 -13.49 27.40 4.74
C ARG A 350 -14.01 28.42 5.78
N SER A 351 -15.31 28.44 6.06
CA SER A 351 -15.86 29.28 7.13
C SER A 351 -15.55 28.73 8.53
N GLU A 352 -15.20 27.45 8.62
CA GLU A 352 -14.82 26.80 9.87
C GLU A 352 -13.38 27.14 10.25
N ALA A 353 -13.21 27.78 11.41
CA ALA A 353 -11.90 28.14 11.92
C ALA A 353 -11.01 26.91 12.20
N GLU A 354 -11.62 25.78 12.60
CA GLU A 354 -10.92 24.51 12.82
C GLU A 354 -10.16 24.06 11.57
N ILE A 355 -10.84 24.04 10.42
CA ILE A 355 -10.25 23.64 9.14
C ILE A 355 -9.14 24.61 8.75
N VAL A 356 -9.39 25.91 8.83
CA VAL A 356 -8.39 26.94 8.48
C VAL A 356 -7.12 26.79 9.34
N ASN A 357 -7.28 26.51 10.64
CA ASN A 357 -6.17 26.26 11.55
C ASN A 357 -5.43 24.96 11.22
N ALA A 358 -6.14 23.90 10.83
CA ALA A 358 -5.52 22.65 10.37
C ALA A 358 -4.67 22.87 9.12
N TRP A 359 -5.16 23.62 8.14
CA TRP A 359 -4.39 24.00 6.94
C TRP A 359 -3.14 24.81 7.29
N LYS A 360 -3.25 25.73 8.26
CA LYS A 360 -2.10 26.47 8.76
C LYS A 360 -1.09 25.53 9.44
N PHE A 361 -1.55 24.58 10.24
CA PHE A 361 -0.69 23.64 10.96
C PHE A 361 0.06 22.68 10.03
N TRP A 362 -0.67 21.99 9.13
CA TRP A 362 -0.09 20.96 8.27
C TRP A 362 0.68 21.52 7.09
N LEU A 363 0.20 22.61 6.49
CA LEU A 363 0.68 23.12 5.20
C LEU A 363 1.29 24.53 5.30
N ASN A 364 1.30 25.13 6.49
CA ASN A 364 1.68 26.53 6.70
C ASN A 364 0.89 27.51 5.81
N ALA A 365 -0.31 27.12 5.37
CA ALA A 365 -1.13 27.89 4.44
C ALA A 365 -1.68 29.18 5.08
N ASP A 366 -1.83 30.24 4.28
CA ASP A 366 -2.57 31.43 4.70
C ASP A 366 -4.08 31.11 4.70
N PRO A 367 -4.88 31.56 5.68
CA PRO A 367 -6.33 31.41 5.67
C PRO A 367 -7.03 31.72 4.33
N LYS A 368 -6.52 32.69 3.57
CA LYS A 368 -7.06 33.08 2.25
C LYS A 368 -6.74 32.09 1.13
N THR A 369 -5.82 31.16 1.36
CA THR A 369 -5.30 30.19 0.38
C THR A 369 -5.84 28.78 0.57
N VAL A 370 -6.70 28.56 1.58
CA VAL A 370 -7.41 27.29 1.78
C VAL A 370 -8.33 27.04 0.58
N PHE A 371 -8.20 25.88 -0.05
CA PHE A 371 -9.01 25.52 -1.20
C PHE A 371 -10.46 25.20 -0.80
N ASP A 372 -11.42 25.46 -1.70
CA ASP A 372 -12.84 25.17 -1.47
C ASP A 372 -13.20 23.68 -1.63
N GLU A 373 -12.28 22.89 -2.17
CA GLU A 373 -12.44 21.45 -2.36
C GLU A 373 -11.10 20.71 -2.41
N ALA A 374 -11.13 19.43 -2.05
CA ALA A 374 -10.06 18.48 -2.28
C ALA A 374 -10.43 17.55 -3.44
N VAL A 375 -9.41 17.09 -4.17
CA VAL A 375 -9.59 16.15 -5.27
C VAL A 375 -8.70 14.94 -4.99
N PHE A 376 -9.29 13.89 -4.44
CA PHE A 376 -8.55 12.69 -4.06
C PHE A 376 -8.42 11.71 -5.21
N ILE A 377 -7.20 11.22 -5.40
CA ILE A 377 -6.85 10.10 -6.27
C ILE A 377 -6.17 8.98 -5.47
N ASP A 378 -5.97 7.83 -6.10
CA ASP A 378 -5.26 6.71 -5.50
C ASP A 378 -3.88 7.11 -4.98
N GLY A 379 -3.58 6.71 -3.74
CA GLY A 379 -2.36 7.09 -3.03
C GLY A 379 -1.09 6.57 -3.68
N GLY A 380 -1.19 5.53 -4.52
CA GLY A 380 -0.09 4.98 -5.30
C GLY A 380 0.51 5.96 -6.31
N SER A 381 -0.11 7.12 -6.50
CA SER A 381 0.43 8.23 -7.29
C SER A 381 1.64 8.90 -6.62
N ILE A 382 1.69 8.92 -5.27
CA ILE A 382 2.81 9.51 -4.50
C ILE A 382 3.50 8.46 -3.63
N SER A 383 2.73 7.67 -2.87
CA SER A 383 3.24 6.66 -1.94
C SER A 383 2.36 5.40 -1.99
N ASN A 384 2.82 4.42 -2.77
CA ASN A 384 2.13 3.15 -2.93
C ASN A 384 2.41 2.19 -1.77
N PHE A 385 3.54 2.38 -1.08
CA PHE A 385 3.99 1.55 0.02
C PHE A 385 4.49 2.42 1.20
N PRO A 386 3.60 2.88 2.08
CA PRO A 386 3.87 3.93 3.08
C PRO A 386 4.57 3.39 4.32
N ILE A 387 5.71 2.71 4.16
CA ILE A 387 6.48 2.14 5.27
C ILE A 387 7.19 3.21 6.11
N ASP A 388 7.40 4.39 5.51
CA ASP A 388 8.03 5.57 6.12
C ASP A 388 7.31 6.02 7.40
N ILE A 389 5.98 5.86 7.46
CA ILE A 389 5.17 6.27 8.62
C ILE A 389 5.48 5.48 9.91
N PHE A 390 6.16 4.34 9.78
CA PHE A 390 6.59 3.49 10.90
C PHE A 390 8.07 3.68 11.26
N HIS A 391 8.77 4.60 10.58
CA HIS A 391 10.13 4.94 10.92
C HIS A 391 10.17 5.92 12.09
N GLU A 392 10.59 5.43 13.25
CA GLU A 392 10.76 6.23 14.47
C GLU A 392 12.25 6.32 14.83
N PRO A 393 12.97 7.39 14.46
CA PRO A 393 14.42 7.51 14.66
C PRO A 393 14.81 7.60 16.15
N ASP A 394 13.89 8.06 16.99
CA ASP A 394 14.11 8.20 18.44
C ASP A 394 14.11 6.85 19.17
N ILE A 395 13.45 5.82 18.59
CA ILE A 395 13.45 4.46 19.15
C ILE A 395 14.76 3.78 18.78
N PHE A 396 15.66 3.73 19.76
CA PHE A 396 16.96 3.11 19.59
C PHE A 396 16.91 1.57 19.65
N TYR A 397 16.31 0.98 20.69
CA TYR A 397 16.16 -0.48 20.81
C TYR A 397 14.71 -0.90 20.49
N PRO A 398 14.45 -1.51 19.32
CA PRO A 398 13.10 -1.80 18.86
C PRO A 398 12.48 -2.97 19.62
N ARG A 399 11.19 -2.84 19.96
CA ARG A 399 10.39 -3.91 20.59
C ARG A 399 9.34 -4.51 19.67
N ILE A 400 9.01 -3.80 18.60
CA ILE A 400 7.97 -4.13 17.64
C ILE A 400 8.62 -4.05 16.26
N PRO A 401 8.65 -5.13 15.47
CA PRO A 401 9.13 -5.04 14.11
C PRO A 401 8.06 -4.40 13.20
N VAL A 402 8.51 -3.90 12.07
CA VAL A 402 7.66 -3.52 10.94
C VAL A 402 7.68 -4.64 9.91
N PHE A 403 6.53 -5.21 9.57
CA PHE A 403 6.37 -6.15 8.48
C PHE A 403 5.68 -5.48 7.31
N GLY A 404 6.21 -5.72 6.12
CA GLY A 404 5.76 -5.09 4.91
C GLY A 404 5.54 -6.11 3.81
N VAL A 405 4.43 -5.99 3.08
CA VAL A 405 4.17 -6.80 1.90
C VAL A 405 4.02 -5.93 0.65
N ARG A 406 4.82 -6.28 -0.36
CA ARG A 406 4.87 -5.63 -1.67
C ARG A 406 4.37 -6.55 -2.76
N LEU A 407 3.83 -5.98 -3.82
CA LEU A 407 3.25 -6.70 -4.95
C LEU A 407 4.04 -6.37 -6.21
N THR A 408 4.49 -7.38 -6.94
CA THR A 408 5.27 -7.18 -8.17
C THR A 408 4.77 -8.07 -9.29
N ASP A 409 5.08 -7.66 -10.53
CA ASP A 409 5.05 -8.52 -11.71
C ASP A 409 6.50 -8.98 -12.02
N SER A 410 6.72 -10.26 -12.30
CA SER A 410 7.99 -10.83 -12.79
C SER A 410 8.67 -10.01 -13.92
N SER A 411 7.90 -9.27 -14.72
CA SER A 411 8.45 -8.33 -15.73
C SER A 411 9.18 -7.11 -15.13
N GLU A 412 8.88 -6.73 -13.89
CA GLU A 412 9.54 -5.64 -13.15
C GLU A 412 10.84 -6.13 -12.49
N GLN A 413 10.88 -7.38 -12.03
CA GLN A 413 12.06 -7.98 -11.37
C GLN A 413 13.26 -8.15 -12.32
N GLY A 414 13.02 -8.32 -13.62
CA GLY A 414 14.07 -8.43 -14.66
C GLY A 414 14.79 -7.12 -15.02
N SER A 415 14.42 -5.99 -14.41
CA SER A 415 14.97 -4.65 -14.74
C SER A 415 15.99 -4.12 -13.73
N GLN A 416 16.75 -4.99 -13.05
CA GLN A 416 17.84 -4.54 -12.17
C GLN A 416 18.90 -3.70 -12.91
N ASN A 417 19.05 -3.93 -14.22
CA ASN A 417 19.70 -2.98 -15.11
C ASN A 417 18.63 -2.00 -15.60
N GLY A 418 18.78 -0.71 -15.24
CA GLY A 418 17.86 0.34 -15.69
C GLY A 418 17.57 0.25 -17.18
N LEU A 419 16.38 0.69 -17.61
CA LEU A 419 15.87 0.54 -18.98
C LEU A 419 16.82 1.03 -20.09
N GLY A 420 17.80 1.87 -19.75
CA GLY A 420 18.79 2.44 -20.67
C GLY A 420 18.19 3.57 -21.53
N SER A 421 19.05 4.46 -22.01
CA SER A 421 18.62 5.60 -22.84
C SER A 421 17.85 5.17 -24.09
N MET A 422 18.23 4.05 -24.71
CA MET A 422 17.57 3.51 -25.90
C MET A 422 16.09 3.13 -25.70
N ARG A 423 15.69 2.66 -24.51
CA ARG A 423 14.27 2.36 -24.23
C ARG A 423 13.53 3.58 -23.71
N ILE A 424 14.16 4.36 -22.84
CA ILE A 424 13.55 5.56 -22.23
C ILE A 424 13.24 6.60 -23.32
N LEU A 425 14.21 6.89 -24.20
CA LEU A 425 14.11 7.89 -25.27
C LEU A 425 13.51 7.33 -26.57
N LYS A 426 12.98 6.09 -26.56
CA LYS A 426 12.48 5.43 -27.78
C LYS A 426 11.40 6.24 -28.49
N THR A 427 10.51 6.86 -27.73
CA THR A 427 9.46 7.76 -28.25
C THR A 427 9.16 8.86 -27.24
N PRO A 428 8.62 10.02 -27.66
CA PRO A 428 8.15 11.06 -26.74
C PRO A 428 7.13 10.54 -25.71
N PHE A 429 6.27 9.59 -26.14
CA PHE A 429 5.33 8.92 -25.25
C PHE A 429 6.03 8.02 -24.23
N SER A 430 7.04 7.23 -24.65
CA SER A 430 7.87 6.42 -23.75
C SER A 430 8.57 7.30 -22.71
N PHE A 431 9.14 8.42 -23.14
CA PHE A 431 9.79 9.38 -22.25
C PHE A 431 8.81 9.96 -21.21
N LEU A 432 7.62 10.40 -21.65
CA LEU A 432 6.58 10.90 -20.76
C LEU A 432 6.10 9.85 -19.73
N VAL A 433 5.88 8.61 -20.17
CA VAL A 433 5.49 7.49 -19.29
C VAL A 433 6.58 7.23 -18.25
N ASN A 434 7.85 7.21 -18.65
CA ASN A 434 8.96 6.98 -17.71
C ASN A 434 9.12 8.14 -16.69
N ILE A 435 8.83 9.39 -17.07
CA ILE A 435 8.78 10.52 -16.12
C ILE A 435 7.66 10.31 -15.11
N ILE A 436 6.46 9.95 -15.57
CA ILE A 436 5.30 9.70 -14.70
C ILE A 436 5.58 8.52 -13.76
N ASP A 437 6.13 7.42 -14.28
CA ASP A 437 6.50 6.24 -13.48
C ASP A 437 7.61 6.56 -12.47
N THR A 438 8.51 7.51 -12.78
CA THR A 438 9.55 7.96 -11.84
C THR A 438 8.95 8.78 -10.69
N LEU A 439 7.95 9.60 -10.97
CA LEU A 439 7.23 10.37 -9.94
C LEU A 439 6.37 9.44 -9.07
N LYS A 440 5.82 8.39 -9.67
CA LYS A 440 5.02 7.36 -8.99
C LYS A 440 5.91 6.53 -8.04
N GLY A 441 5.69 6.64 -6.73
CA GLY A 441 6.47 5.90 -5.73
C GLY A 441 7.88 6.46 -5.49
N TYR A 442 8.16 7.69 -5.94
CA TYR A 442 9.42 8.39 -5.66
C TYR A 442 9.72 8.46 -4.16
N ASN A 443 8.72 8.77 -3.34
CA ASN A 443 8.87 8.87 -1.88
C ASN A 443 9.30 7.52 -1.29
N ASP A 444 8.61 6.44 -1.66
CA ASP A 444 8.88 5.10 -1.16
C ASP A 444 10.28 4.63 -1.58
N LYS A 445 10.66 4.87 -2.84
CA LYS A 445 12.00 4.51 -3.35
C LYS A 445 13.10 5.32 -2.68
N THR A 446 12.89 6.63 -2.50
CA THR A 446 13.86 7.50 -1.80
C THR A 446 14.05 7.06 -0.37
N PHE A 447 12.95 6.73 0.32
CA PHE A 447 12.99 6.20 1.68
C PHE A 447 13.71 4.85 1.74
N LEU A 448 13.37 3.89 0.89
CA LEU A 448 13.98 2.54 0.89
C LEU A 448 15.44 2.50 0.41
N ASN A 449 15.85 3.46 -0.42
CA ASN A 449 17.25 3.67 -0.78
C ASN A 449 18.03 4.28 0.39
N LYS A 450 17.39 5.19 1.13
CA LYS A 450 17.96 5.79 2.33
C LYS A 450 17.97 4.83 3.50
N TYR A 451 17.04 3.87 3.56
CA TYR A 451 16.78 2.87 4.62
C TYR A 451 16.67 1.44 4.09
N THR A 452 17.77 0.91 3.59
CA THR A 452 17.84 -0.43 2.99
C THR A 452 17.54 -1.55 4.00
N PHE A 453 17.70 -1.26 5.30
CA PHE A 453 17.30 -2.14 6.40
C PHE A 453 15.89 -2.70 6.20
N TYR A 454 14.92 -1.85 5.83
CA TYR A 454 13.55 -2.29 5.64
C TYR A 454 13.44 -3.29 4.48
N SER A 455 14.10 -3.00 3.35
CA SER A 455 14.14 -3.90 2.19
C SER A 455 14.72 -5.27 2.50
N LYS A 456 15.72 -5.34 3.39
CA LYS A 456 16.39 -6.61 3.76
C LYS A 456 15.65 -7.39 4.85
N HIS A 457 15.09 -6.71 5.84
CA HIS A 457 14.62 -7.34 7.08
C HIS A 457 13.13 -7.19 7.37
N SER A 458 12.43 -6.27 6.71
CA SER A 458 11.03 -5.95 6.99
C SER A 458 10.07 -6.33 5.85
N ILE A 459 10.56 -6.38 4.62
CA ILE A 459 9.70 -6.46 3.43
C ILE A 459 9.76 -7.87 2.80
N GLN A 460 8.59 -8.37 2.41
CA GLN A 460 8.45 -9.50 1.49
C GLN A 460 7.71 -9.06 0.23
N THR A 461 8.10 -9.62 -0.90
CA THR A 461 7.46 -9.37 -2.19
C THR A 461 6.64 -10.59 -2.62
N VAL A 462 5.47 -10.36 -3.19
CA VAL A 462 4.65 -11.39 -3.82
C VAL A 462 4.63 -11.19 -5.33
N ASP A 463 5.09 -12.21 -6.07
CA ASP A 463 4.98 -12.24 -7.53
C ASP A 463 3.54 -12.60 -7.95
N CYS A 464 2.84 -11.60 -8.48
CA CYS A 464 1.46 -11.71 -8.90
C CYS A 464 1.30 -12.06 -10.39
N SER A 465 2.39 -12.25 -11.15
CA SER A 465 2.31 -12.68 -12.55
C SER A 465 1.64 -14.05 -12.71
N PRO A 466 0.93 -14.33 -13.81
CA PRO A 466 0.64 -13.44 -14.94
C PRO A 466 -0.62 -12.56 -14.73
N SER A 467 -1.18 -12.52 -13.51
CA SER A 467 -2.38 -11.73 -13.22
C SER A 467 -2.12 -10.25 -13.48
N ASN A 468 -3.17 -9.50 -13.83
CA ASN A 468 -3.11 -8.04 -14.00
C ASN A 468 -3.84 -7.37 -12.84
N TRP A 469 -3.19 -6.42 -12.16
CA TRP A 469 -3.73 -5.69 -11.02
C TRP A 469 -5.02 -4.89 -11.33
N LEU A 470 -5.31 -4.61 -12.60
CA LEU A 470 -6.57 -4.02 -13.07
C LEU A 470 -7.61 -5.04 -13.55
N ASN A 471 -7.39 -6.35 -13.39
CA ASN A 471 -8.33 -7.38 -13.86
C ASN A 471 -9.53 -7.55 -12.91
N PHE A 472 -10.46 -6.61 -12.89
CA PHE A 472 -11.70 -6.72 -12.11
C PHE A 472 -12.63 -7.85 -12.58
N PHE A 473 -12.34 -8.49 -13.72
CA PHE A 473 -13.05 -9.67 -14.23
C PHE A 473 -12.43 -10.99 -13.76
N MET A 474 -11.58 -10.94 -12.74
CA MET A 474 -10.93 -12.09 -12.12
C MET A 474 -11.95 -13.12 -11.62
N GLU A 475 -11.77 -14.36 -12.03
CA GLU A 475 -12.57 -15.51 -11.59
C GLU A 475 -11.97 -16.14 -10.33
N ASP A 476 -12.76 -16.95 -9.63
CA ASP A 476 -12.35 -17.54 -8.35
C ASP A 476 -11.06 -18.39 -8.42
N PRO A 477 -10.75 -19.15 -9.49
CA PRO A 477 -9.48 -19.84 -9.60
C PRO A 477 -8.26 -18.90 -9.57
N GLU A 478 -8.35 -17.73 -10.21
CA GLU A 478 -7.28 -16.72 -10.20
C GLU A 478 -7.17 -16.07 -8.81
N LYS A 479 -8.30 -15.84 -8.11
CA LYS A 479 -8.29 -15.40 -6.70
C LYS A 479 -7.61 -16.42 -5.79
N ILE A 480 -7.96 -17.70 -5.92
CA ILE A 480 -7.36 -18.79 -5.13
C ILE A 480 -5.85 -18.81 -5.37
N GLU A 481 -5.39 -18.72 -6.61
CA GLU A 481 -3.96 -18.73 -6.92
C GLU A 481 -3.22 -17.53 -6.31
N LEU A 482 -3.75 -16.32 -6.45
CA LEU A 482 -3.16 -15.13 -5.84
C LEU A 482 -3.13 -15.21 -4.31
N PHE A 483 -4.19 -15.73 -3.70
CA PHE A 483 -4.23 -15.96 -2.25
C PHE A 483 -3.12 -16.93 -1.82
N ASN A 484 -2.93 -18.03 -2.55
CA ASN A 484 -1.88 -19.00 -2.27
C ASN A 484 -0.46 -18.44 -2.49
N LYS A 485 -0.26 -17.57 -3.49
CA LYS A 485 1.01 -16.85 -3.69
C LYS A 485 1.34 -15.96 -2.49
N GLY A 486 0.36 -15.21 -2.02
CA GLY A 486 0.48 -14.40 -0.81
C GLY A 486 0.78 -15.23 0.43
N PHE A 487 0.04 -16.33 0.62
CA PHE A 487 0.22 -17.24 1.76
C PHE A 487 1.63 -17.83 1.80
N ARG A 488 2.13 -18.37 0.68
CA ARG A 488 3.49 -18.91 0.59
C ARG A 488 4.55 -17.85 0.87
N ALA A 489 4.40 -16.66 0.29
CA ALA A 489 5.31 -15.54 0.57
C ALA A 489 5.33 -15.17 2.07
N GLY A 490 4.18 -15.22 2.74
CA GLY A 490 4.09 -15.04 4.19
C GLY A 490 4.86 -16.11 4.96
N LEU A 491 4.71 -17.39 4.61
CA LEU A 491 5.47 -18.48 5.23
C LEU A 491 6.98 -18.32 5.04
N GLU A 492 7.42 -18.01 3.82
CA GLU A 492 8.83 -17.77 3.51
C GLU A 492 9.39 -16.57 4.27
N PHE A 493 8.62 -15.50 4.41
CA PHE A 493 9.02 -14.34 5.20
C PHE A 493 9.22 -14.71 6.67
N LEU A 494 8.29 -15.45 7.27
CA LEU A 494 8.38 -15.88 8.66
C LEU A 494 9.54 -16.86 8.89
N ASP A 495 9.80 -17.76 7.94
CA ASP A 495 10.93 -18.69 7.99
C ASP A 495 12.28 -17.98 7.79
N ARG A 496 12.32 -16.86 7.06
CA ARG A 496 13.53 -16.03 6.92
C ARG A 496 13.74 -15.06 8.09
N PHE A 497 12.65 -14.58 8.70
CA PHE A 497 12.73 -13.52 9.70
C PHE A 497 13.51 -13.96 10.95
N ASP A 498 14.35 -13.07 11.45
CA ASP A 498 15.17 -13.25 12.65
C ASP A 498 15.07 -11.98 13.50
N TRP A 499 14.45 -12.11 14.67
CA TRP A 499 14.14 -10.99 15.56
C TRP A 499 15.39 -10.36 16.20
N GLU A 500 16.37 -11.17 16.61
CA GLU A 500 17.59 -10.64 17.24
C GLU A 500 18.48 -9.96 16.20
N LYS A 501 18.54 -10.51 14.98
CA LYS A 501 19.19 -9.84 13.85
C LYS A 501 18.49 -8.53 13.51
N TYR A 502 17.15 -8.52 13.46
CA TYR A 502 16.36 -7.31 13.20
C TYR A 502 16.68 -6.19 14.19
N LYS A 503 16.73 -6.50 15.49
CA LYS A 503 17.10 -5.53 16.54
C LYS A 503 18.47 -4.93 16.32
N THR A 504 19.46 -5.80 16.08
CA THR A 504 20.86 -5.41 15.90
C THR A 504 21.00 -4.48 14.69
N GLU A 505 20.44 -4.86 13.55
CA GLU A 505 20.50 -4.08 12.32
C GLU A 505 19.73 -2.75 12.45
N ARG A 506 18.59 -2.72 13.16
CA ARG A 506 17.85 -1.48 13.43
C ARG A 506 18.62 -0.52 14.32
N MET A 507 19.35 -1.03 15.31
CA MET A 507 20.23 -0.24 16.17
C MET A 507 21.41 0.33 15.38
N LEU A 508 21.97 -0.41 14.42
CA LEU A 508 23.01 0.09 13.51
C LEU A 508 22.51 1.29 12.68
N VAL A 509 21.27 1.23 12.17
CA VAL A 509 20.64 2.40 11.51
C VAL A 509 20.62 3.60 12.45
N ALA A 510 20.18 3.43 13.70
CA ALA A 510 20.11 4.53 14.67
C ALA A 510 21.50 5.09 15.04
N LEU A 511 22.53 4.24 15.17
CA LEU A 511 23.91 4.67 15.40
C LEU A 511 24.48 5.45 14.21
N LYS A 512 24.14 5.03 12.99
CA LYS A 512 24.53 5.73 11.76
C LYS A 512 23.87 7.10 11.66
N GLU A 513 22.57 7.23 11.97
CA GLU A 513 21.86 8.52 11.97
C GLU A 513 22.46 9.51 12.99
N ARG A 514 22.93 8.99 14.13
CA ARG A 514 23.66 9.76 15.16
C ARG A 514 25.13 10.01 14.80
N LYS A 515 25.57 9.54 13.63
CA LYS A 515 26.95 9.62 13.13
C LYS A 515 27.99 9.01 14.09
N ILE A 516 27.59 7.96 14.82
CA ILE A 516 28.46 7.18 15.71
C ILE A 516 29.16 6.08 14.91
N LEU A 517 28.48 5.49 13.94
CA LEU A 517 29.08 4.59 12.96
C LEU A 517 29.74 5.40 11.85
N LYS A 518 31.00 5.12 11.53
CA LYS A 518 31.76 5.76 10.44
C LYS A 518 31.21 5.27 9.09
N ASP A 519 30.92 6.21 8.20
CA ASP A 519 30.23 5.94 6.92
C ASP A 519 31.04 5.07 5.93
N GLU A 520 32.34 4.85 6.16
CA GLU A 520 33.26 4.37 5.11
C GLU A 520 33.31 2.84 4.90
N ASN A 521 32.74 2.00 5.79
CA ASN A 521 33.07 0.56 5.79
C ASN A 521 31.90 -0.43 5.58
N GLU A 522 30.65 0.00 5.44
CA GLU A 522 29.54 -0.96 5.29
C GLU A 522 28.61 -0.63 4.13
N HIS A 523 28.38 -1.63 3.28
CA HIS A 523 27.38 -1.60 2.21
C HIS A 523 26.00 -1.30 2.80
N THR A 524 25.66 -0.01 2.80
CA THR A 524 24.34 0.59 2.98
C THR A 524 23.45 -0.28 3.87
N VAL A 525 23.66 -0.22 5.17
CA VAL A 525 22.62 -0.46 6.20
C VAL A 525 21.70 0.77 6.32
N GLY A 526 22.25 1.89 5.82
CA GLY A 526 21.63 3.20 5.64
C GLY A 526 20.20 3.02 5.27
#